data_AF-A0A966GHN4-F1
#
_entry.id   AF-A0A966GHN4-F1
#
_cell.length_a   1.000
_cell.length_b   1.000
_cell.length_c   1.000
_cell.angle_alpha   90.00
_cell.angle_beta   90.00
_cell.angle_gamma   90.00
#
_symmetry.space_group_name_H-M   'P 1'
#
loop_
_entity.id
_entity.type
_entity.pdbx_description
1 polymer ?
#
loop_
_entity_poly.entity_id
_entity_poly.type
_entity_poly.pdbx_seq_one_letter_code
_entity_poly.pdbx_strand_id
1 'polypeptide(L)'
;MFQTYSKTWTDIYSQSGFVMHDPIVRWGFENTGAIRWSMLDDPVGVLEKARPHGLVYGFACAVENGGTRSVAGFARADREFTDAEIAAIAAQVATLHDETAKAGALSAETREELRQMSIRFTHP
;
A
#
# COMPACT_ATOMS: atom_id res chain seq x y z
N MET A 1 6.75 -3.45 2.91
CA MET A 1 6.35 -2.44 1.90
C MET A 1 7.25 -2.61 0.69
N PHE A 2 6.69 -2.81 -0.49
CA PHE A 2 7.45 -2.94 -1.74
C PHE A 2 7.27 -1.66 -2.56
N GLN A 3 8.34 -1.15 -3.17
CA GLN A 3 8.29 0.04 -4.01
C GLN A 3 9.38 0.01 -5.07
N THR A 4 9.10 0.65 -6.21
CA THR A 4 10.03 0.81 -7.33
C THR A 4 10.41 2.28 -7.55
N TYR A 5 10.10 3.15 -6.59
CA TYR A 5 10.47 4.56 -6.63
C TYR A 5 11.97 4.75 -6.54
N SER A 6 12.46 5.91 -7.00
CA SER A 6 13.87 6.26 -6.89
C SER A 6 14.33 6.17 -5.44
N LYS A 7 15.59 5.75 -5.25
CA LYS A 7 16.20 5.70 -3.92
C LYS A 7 16.19 7.07 -3.25
N THR A 8 16.50 8.12 -4.01
CA THR A 8 16.49 9.50 -3.51
C THR A 8 15.14 9.88 -2.91
N TRP A 9 14.03 9.62 -3.61
CA TRP A 9 12.71 9.92 -3.07
C TRP A 9 12.38 9.06 -1.85
N THR A 10 12.69 7.76 -1.91
CA THR A 10 12.47 6.84 -0.80
C THR A 10 13.17 7.29 0.49
N ASP A 11 14.41 7.74 0.37
CA ASP A 11 15.21 8.21 1.50
C ASP A 11 14.61 9.51 2.09
N ILE A 12 14.22 10.46 1.23
CA ILE A 12 13.53 11.71 1.66
C ILE A 12 12.22 11.39 2.37
N TYR A 13 11.40 10.51 1.78
CA TYR A 13 10.10 10.11 2.31
C TYR A 13 10.23 9.50 3.71
N SER A 14 11.21 8.61 3.88
CA SER A 14 11.46 7.96 5.17
C SER A 14 12.01 8.93 6.21
N GLN A 15 13.02 9.74 5.87
CA GLN A 15 13.63 10.69 6.82
C GLN A 15 12.65 11.77 7.28
N SER A 16 11.72 12.18 6.41
CA SER A 16 10.73 13.21 6.71
C SER A 16 9.49 12.64 7.44
N GLY A 17 9.42 11.33 7.66
CA GLY A 17 8.28 10.69 8.30
C GLY A 17 6.97 10.83 7.52
N PHE A 18 7.03 10.95 6.18
CA PHE A 18 5.86 11.30 5.36
C PHE A 18 4.75 10.26 5.41
N VAL A 19 5.00 9.02 5.79
CA VAL A 19 3.96 7.99 5.96
C VAL A 19 2.77 8.45 6.82
N MET A 20 3.00 9.30 7.83
CA MET A 20 1.95 9.81 8.71
C MET A 20 1.10 10.93 8.08
N HIS A 21 1.61 11.55 7.02
CA HIS A 21 1.02 12.70 6.34
C HIS A 21 0.67 12.40 4.89
N ASP A 22 0.99 11.20 4.40
CA ASP A 22 0.81 10.81 3.02
C ASP A 22 -0.69 10.63 2.71
N PRO A 23 -1.23 11.43 1.77
CA PRO A 23 -2.64 11.34 1.42
C PRO A 23 -3.03 10.01 0.77
N ILE A 24 -2.09 9.32 0.10
CA ILE A 24 -2.32 7.98 -0.47
C ILE A 24 -2.56 6.96 0.64
N VAL A 25 -1.70 7.00 1.66
CA VAL A 25 -1.77 6.10 2.82
C VAL A 25 -3.07 6.35 3.57
N ARG A 26 -3.35 7.63 3.90
CA ARG A 26 -4.57 8.03 4.60
C ARG A 26 -5.82 7.58 3.86
N TRP A 27 -5.93 7.93 2.58
CA TRP A 27 -7.09 7.56 1.77
C TRP A 27 -7.25 6.04 1.71
N GLY A 28 -6.17 5.30 1.56
CA GLY A 28 -6.19 3.84 1.50
C GLY A 28 -6.60 3.16 2.81
N PHE A 29 -6.45 3.81 3.96
CA PHE A 29 -6.98 3.32 5.25
C PHE A 29 -8.45 3.69 5.49
N GLU A 30 -8.95 4.71 4.82
CA GLU A 30 -10.33 5.19 5.00
C GLU A 30 -11.29 4.64 3.94
N ASN A 31 -10.78 4.25 2.76
CA ASN A 31 -11.58 3.95 1.58
C ASN A 31 -11.16 2.65 0.89
N THR A 32 -12.00 2.18 -0.02
CA THR A 32 -11.72 1.10 -0.99
C THR A 32 -11.97 1.59 -2.41
N GLY A 33 -11.34 0.95 -3.40
CA GLY A 33 -11.41 1.33 -4.81
C GLY A 33 -10.14 2.04 -5.29
N ALA A 34 -10.28 3.04 -6.16
CA ALA A 34 -9.16 3.82 -6.67
C ALA A 34 -9.48 5.31 -6.79
N ILE A 35 -8.47 6.17 -6.58
CA ILE A 35 -8.58 7.62 -6.68
C ILE A 35 -7.31 8.22 -7.28
N ARG A 36 -7.45 9.21 -8.18
CA ARG A 36 -6.30 9.95 -8.72
C ARG A 36 -5.69 10.84 -7.66
N TRP A 37 -4.37 11.03 -7.72
CA TRP A 37 -3.65 11.95 -6.84
C TRP A 37 -4.13 13.40 -6.97
N SER A 38 -4.55 13.81 -8.17
CA SER A 38 -5.14 15.13 -8.43
C SER A 38 -6.45 15.39 -7.67
N MET A 39 -7.08 14.33 -7.16
CA MET A 39 -8.33 14.39 -6.39
C MET A 39 -8.09 14.24 -4.88
N LEU A 40 -6.84 14.04 -4.44
CA LEU A 40 -6.48 13.93 -3.03
C LEU A 40 -6.14 15.30 -2.47
N ASP A 41 -6.56 15.53 -1.22
CA ASP A 41 -6.09 16.68 -0.45
C ASP A 41 -4.69 16.39 0.11
N ASP A 42 -3.71 17.23 -0.21
CA ASP A 42 -2.30 17.07 0.16
C ASP A 42 -1.80 18.27 0.99
N PRO A 43 -2.27 18.43 2.24
CA PRO A 43 -2.03 19.63 3.04
C PRO A 43 -0.55 19.85 3.39
N VAL A 44 0.26 18.78 3.41
CA VAL A 44 1.71 18.83 3.72
C VAL A 44 2.55 18.86 2.42
N GLY A 45 1.93 18.71 1.26
CA GLY A 45 2.60 18.74 -0.04
C GLY A 45 3.50 17.53 -0.27
N VAL A 46 3.14 16.34 0.24
CA VAL A 46 3.91 15.11 0.04
C VAL A 46 3.99 14.76 -1.45
N LEU A 47 2.86 14.82 -2.17
CA LEU A 47 2.79 14.53 -3.60
C LEU A 47 3.49 15.60 -4.41
N GLU A 48 3.36 16.87 -4.01
CA GLU A 48 4.08 17.98 -4.63
C GLU A 48 5.60 17.84 -4.51
N LYS A 49 6.09 17.42 -3.33
CA LYS A 49 7.51 17.12 -3.10
C LYS A 49 8.00 15.92 -3.89
N ALA A 50 7.11 15.01 -4.29
CA ALA A 50 7.44 13.83 -5.09
C ALA A 50 7.67 14.16 -6.57
N ARG A 51 7.07 15.24 -7.10
CA ARG A 51 7.10 15.60 -8.54
C ARG A 51 8.51 15.73 -9.12
N PRO A 52 9.49 16.40 -8.46
CA PRO A 52 10.86 16.51 -8.98
C PRO A 52 11.58 15.17 -9.12
N HIS A 53 11.06 14.11 -8.49
CA HIS A 53 11.58 12.75 -8.54
C HIS A 53 10.85 11.86 -9.58
N GLY A 54 10.08 12.46 -10.49
CA GLY A 54 9.34 11.74 -11.55
C GLY A 54 8.00 11.16 -11.11
N LEU A 55 7.55 11.45 -9.88
CA LEU A 55 6.28 11.01 -9.32
C LEU A 55 5.26 12.13 -9.47
N VAL A 56 4.82 12.34 -10.71
CA VAL A 56 4.09 13.56 -11.13
C VAL A 56 2.59 13.32 -11.17
N TYR A 57 2.20 12.19 -11.76
CA TYR A 57 0.82 11.76 -11.89
C TYR A 57 0.68 10.40 -11.28
N GLY A 58 -0.40 10.17 -10.55
CA GLY A 58 -0.60 8.88 -9.91
C GLY A 58 -2.03 8.64 -9.48
N PHE A 59 -2.26 7.44 -8.97
CA PHE A 59 -3.49 7.09 -8.31
C PHE A 59 -3.19 6.18 -7.10
N ALA A 60 -4.04 6.28 -6.09
CA ALA A 60 -4.09 5.37 -4.97
C ALA A 60 -5.13 4.29 -5.25
N CYS A 61 -4.88 3.07 -4.78
CA CYS A 61 -5.80 1.96 -4.83
C CYS A 61 -5.81 1.24 -3.48
N ALA A 62 -6.99 0.90 -2.99
CA ALA A 62 -7.17 0.14 -1.77
C ALA A 62 -8.16 -1.00 -2.00
N VAL A 63 -7.73 -2.21 -1.62
CA VAL A 63 -8.54 -3.42 -1.68
C VAL A 63 -8.71 -3.94 -0.26
N GLU A 64 -9.94 -4.25 0.11
CA GLU A 64 -10.27 -4.91 1.36
C GLU A 64 -11.10 -6.16 1.07
N ASN A 65 -10.64 -7.30 1.57
CA ASN A 65 -11.36 -8.56 1.50
C ASN A 65 -11.05 -9.40 2.74
N GLY A 66 -12.06 -10.05 3.31
CA GLY A 66 -11.90 -10.99 4.43
C GLY A 66 -11.25 -10.39 5.69
N GLY A 67 -11.42 -9.09 5.95
CA GLY A 67 -10.80 -8.38 7.08
C GLY A 67 -9.32 -8.07 6.90
N THR A 68 -8.76 -8.31 5.71
CA THR A 68 -7.41 -7.91 5.34
C THR A 68 -7.46 -6.75 4.34
N ARG A 69 -6.42 -5.93 4.32
CA ARG A 69 -6.35 -4.75 3.44
C ARG A 69 -5.00 -4.63 2.76
N SER A 70 -5.03 -4.23 1.50
CA SER A 70 -3.85 -3.83 0.74
C SER A 70 -4.05 -2.43 0.19
N VAL A 71 -3.02 -1.60 0.34
CA VAL A 71 -2.96 -0.24 -0.21
C VAL A 71 -1.80 -0.18 -1.20
N ALA A 72 -2.06 0.39 -2.36
CA ALA A 72 -1.09 0.55 -3.44
C ALA A 72 -1.15 1.98 -4.00
N GLY A 73 0.01 2.50 -4.38
CA GLY A 73 0.14 3.77 -5.11
C GLY A 73 0.92 3.53 -6.38
N PHE A 74 0.45 4.09 -7.49
CA PHE A 74 1.12 4.02 -8.79
C PHE A 74 1.39 5.43 -9.29
N ALA A 75 2.56 5.62 -9.90
CA ALA A 75 3.02 6.93 -10.35
C ALA A 75 3.64 6.85 -11.75
N ARG A 76 3.55 7.95 -12.49
CA ARG A 76 4.20 8.17 -13.78
C ARG A 76 4.53 9.66 -13.95
N ALA A 77 5.44 9.96 -14.88
CA ALA A 77 5.97 11.32 -15.05
C ALA A 77 5.25 12.12 -16.15
N ASP A 78 4.61 11.44 -17.11
CA ASP A 78 4.23 12.01 -18.41
C ASP A 78 2.78 12.51 -18.48
N ARG A 79 1.81 11.79 -17.91
CA ARG A 79 0.38 12.17 -17.95
C ARG A 79 -0.45 11.51 -16.86
N GLU A 80 -1.69 11.98 -16.67
CA GLU A 80 -2.67 11.28 -15.86
C GLU A 80 -3.00 9.87 -16.39
N PHE A 81 -3.33 8.98 -15.45
CA PHE A 81 -3.89 7.67 -15.75
C PHE A 81 -5.33 7.81 -16.25
N THR A 82 -5.65 7.09 -17.31
CA THR A 82 -7.02 6.94 -17.82
C THR A 82 -7.82 6.00 -16.93
N ASP A 83 -9.15 6.09 -16.96
CA ASP A 83 -10.01 5.18 -16.18
C ASP A 83 -9.79 3.71 -16.55
N ALA A 84 -9.53 3.42 -17.82
CA ALA A 84 -9.23 2.07 -18.29
C ALA A 84 -7.91 1.53 -17.72
N GLU A 85 -6.85 2.34 -17.67
CA GLU A 85 -5.58 1.95 -17.04
C GLU A 85 -5.74 1.72 -15.54
N ILE A 86 -6.47 2.59 -14.85
CA ILE A 86 -6.74 2.45 -13.41
C ILE A 86 -7.50 1.16 -13.14
N ALA A 87 -8.56 0.88 -13.90
CA ALA A 87 -9.37 -0.31 -13.75
C ALA A 87 -8.54 -1.60 -13.97
N ALA A 88 -7.70 -1.61 -15.02
CA ALA A 88 -6.84 -2.76 -15.32
C ALA A 88 -5.83 -3.03 -14.19
N ILE A 89 -5.16 -1.99 -13.68
CA ILE A 89 -4.17 -2.14 -12.61
C ILE A 89 -4.86 -2.51 -11.28
N ALA A 90 -6.01 -1.89 -10.96
CA ALA A 90 -6.76 -2.21 -9.74
C ALA A 90 -7.21 -3.69 -9.72
N ALA A 91 -7.59 -4.25 -10.86
CA ALA A 91 -7.91 -5.68 -10.97
C ALA A 91 -6.69 -6.58 -10.68
N GLN A 92 -5.50 -6.17 -11.12
CA GLN A 92 -4.25 -6.88 -10.78
C GLN A 92 -3.93 -6.78 -9.28
N VAL A 93 -4.12 -5.61 -8.67
CA VAL A 93 -3.95 -5.42 -7.21
C VAL A 93 -4.91 -6.32 -6.42
N ALA A 94 -6.17 -6.42 -6.85
CA ALA A 94 -7.14 -7.32 -6.22
C ALA A 94 -6.71 -8.79 -6.31
N THR A 95 -6.20 -9.20 -7.48
CA THR A 95 -5.65 -10.56 -7.65
C THR A 95 -4.48 -10.80 -6.69
N LEU A 96 -3.53 -9.86 -6.60
CA LEU A 96 -2.39 -9.97 -5.68
C LEU A 96 -2.82 -10.01 -4.22
N HIS A 97 -3.83 -9.22 -3.85
CA HIS A 97 -4.42 -9.22 -2.52
C HIS A 97 -4.99 -10.59 -2.17
N ASP A 98 -5.82 -11.17 -3.04
CA ASP A 98 -6.44 -12.47 -2.82
C ASP A 98 -5.40 -13.59 -2.73
N GLU A 99 -4.38 -13.60 -3.58
CA GLU A 99 -3.29 -14.59 -3.50
C GLU A 99 -2.49 -14.46 -2.20
N THR A 100 -2.26 -13.23 -1.72
CA THR A 100 -1.60 -12.98 -0.44
C THR A 100 -2.47 -13.41 0.74
N ALA A 101 -3.79 -13.23 0.65
CA ALA A 101 -4.74 -13.66 1.68
C ALA A 101 -4.88 -15.19 1.74
N LYS A 102 -4.85 -15.88 0.58
CA LYS A 102 -4.90 -17.35 0.47
C LYS A 102 -3.66 -18.05 1.00
N ALA A 103 -2.50 -17.37 1.03
CA ALA A 103 -1.27 -17.90 1.62
C ALA A 103 -1.38 -18.17 3.15
N GLY A 104 -2.50 -17.77 3.77
CA GLY A 104 -3.16 -18.55 4.81
C GLY A 104 -2.85 -18.15 6.25
N ALA A 105 -3.91 -17.95 7.02
CA ALA A 105 -3.87 -18.11 8.46
C ALA A 105 -3.59 -19.59 8.79
N LEU A 106 -2.66 -19.83 9.70
CA LEU A 106 -2.38 -21.16 10.25
C LEU A 106 -3.68 -21.81 10.75
N SER A 107 -3.82 -23.12 10.54
CA SER A 107 -4.94 -23.89 11.08
C SER A 107 -5.01 -23.69 12.60
N ALA A 108 -6.20 -23.85 13.20
CA ALA A 108 -6.35 -23.74 14.65
C ALA A 108 -5.39 -24.69 15.39
N GLU A 109 -5.17 -25.88 14.82
CA GLU A 109 -4.26 -26.91 15.33
C GLU A 109 -2.80 -26.45 15.25
N THR A 110 -2.34 -25.93 14.10
CA THR A 110 -0.96 -25.41 13.96
C THR A 110 -0.74 -24.13 14.80
N ARG A 111 -1.76 -23.29 15.00
CA ARG A 111 -1.69 -22.14 15.92
C ARG A 111 -1.51 -22.59 17.37
N GLU A 112 -2.23 -23.63 17.78
CA GLU A 112 -2.13 -24.18 19.14
C GLU A 112 -0.77 -24.87 19.34
N GLU A 113 -0.28 -25.64 18.38
CA GLU A 113 1.06 -26.23 18.42
C GLU A 113 2.16 -25.17 18.57
N LEU A 114 2.11 -24.10 17.77
CA LEU A 114 3.08 -22.99 17.88
C LEU A 114 2.97 -22.26 19.23
N ARG A 115 1.76 -22.13 19.80
CA ARG A 115 1.55 -21.58 21.14
C ARG A 115 2.19 -22.48 22.21
N GLN A 116 1.98 -23.80 22.13
CA GLN A 116 2.57 -24.77 23.05
C GLN A 116 4.10 -24.80 22.95
N MET A 117 4.64 -24.74 21.73
CA MET A 117 6.09 -24.62 21.50
C MET A 117 6.66 -23.34 22.12
N SER A 118 6.02 -22.19 21.91
CA SER A 118 6.47 -20.93 22.53
C SER A 118 6.49 -21.01 24.05
N ILE A 119 5.49 -21.61 24.69
CA ILE A 119 5.49 -21.79 26.15
C ILE A 119 6.65 -22.69 26.60
N ARG A 120 6.88 -23.80 25.90
CA ARG A 120 7.88 -24.83 26.23
C ARG A 120 9.33 -24.38 26.04
N PHE A 121 9.59 -23.47 25.11
CA PHE A 121 10.94 -22.98 24.80
C PHE A 121 11.27 -21.60 25.39
N THR A 122 10.31 -20.93 26.06
CA THR A 122 10.51 -19.60 26.67
C THR A 122 10.53 -19.62 28.19
N HIS A 123 10.36 -20.78 28.83
CA HIS A 123 10.63 -20.98 30.25
C HIS A 123 11.79 -21.98 30.42
N PRO A 124 12.87 -21.63 31.12
CA PRO A 124 14.00 -22.52 31.40
C PRO A 124 13.63 -23.69 32.32
#